data_AF-A0A523PA42-F1
#
_entry.id   AF-A0A523PA42-F1
#
_cell.length_a   1.000
_cell.length_b   1.000
_cell.length_c   1.000
_cell.angle_alpha   90.00
_cell.angle_beta   90.00
_cell.angle_gamma   90.00
#
_symmetry.space_group_name_H-M   'P 1'
#
loop_
_entity.id
_entity.type
_entity.pdbx_description
1 polymer ?
#
loop_
_entity_poly.entity_id
_entity_poly.type
_entity_poly.pdbx_seq_one_letter_code
_entity_poly.pdbx_strand_id
1 'polypeptide(L)' 'MLSTISETPLMYPIVHRNTRRAIIHRFPFCVYYLVESTEIVVVAVMHGSRSPHRWKSRT' A
#
# COMPACT_ATOMS: atom_id res chain seq x y z
N MET A 1 2.59 12.25 1.75
CA MET A 1 2.50 10.86 1.27
C MET A 1 1.08 10.32 1.42
N LEU A 2 0.52 10.20 2.64
CA LEU A 2 -0.91 9.89 2.81
C LEU A 2 -1.80 10.94 2.12
N SER A 3 -1.47 12.23 2.24
CA SER A 3 -2.16 13.31 1.51
C SER A 3 -2.11 13.12 0.00
N THR A 4 -0.97 12.67 -0.54
CA THR A 4 -0.81 12.37 -1.97
C THR A 4 -1.69 11.20 -2.41
N ILE A 5 -1.81 10.16 -1.58
CA ILE A 5 -2.70 9.03 -1.83
C ILE A 5 -4.16 9.50 -1.80
N SER A 6 -4.56 10.40 -0.88
CA SER A 6 -5.92 10.93 -0.85
C SER A 6 -6.25 11.88 -1.99
N GLU A 7 -5.29 12.72 -2.40
CA GLU A 7 -5.47 13.71 -3.47
C GLU A 7 -5.42 13.06 -4.86
N THR A 8 -4.57 12.05 -5.04
CA THR A 8 -4.31 11.40 -6.33
C THR A 8 -4.27 9.87 -6.20
N PRO A 9 -5.37 9.22 -5.77
CA PRO A 9 -5.37 7.80 -5.41
C PRO A 9 -5.02 6.86 -6.57
N LEU A 10 -5.20 7.31 -7.81
CA LEU A 10 -4.94 6.52 -9.01
C LEU A 10 -3.51 6.65 -9.56
N MET A 11 -2.67 7.50 -8.95
CA MET A 11 -1.30 7.77 -9.40
C MET A 11 -0.40 6.52 -9.35
N TYR A 12 -0.60 5.65 -8.36
CA TYR A 12 0.24 4.47 -8.16
C TYR A 12 -0.32 3.24 -8.89
N PRO A 13 0.54 2.36 -9.43
CA PRO A 13 0.10 1.21 -10.21
C PRO A 13 -0.62 0.16 -9.34
N ILE A 14 -1.56 -0.54 -9.96
CA ILE A 14 -2.15 -1.77 -9.40
C ILE A 14 -1.09 -2.87 -9.43
N VAL A 15 -0.86 -3.52 -8.30
CA VAL A 15 0.15 -4.59 -8.16
C VAL A 15 -0.46 -5.97 -7.95
N HIS A 16 -1.66 -6.06 -7.37
CA HIS A 16 -2.36 -7.32 -7.13
C HIS A 16 -3.83 -7.08 -6.78
N ARG A 17 -4.79 -7.80 -7.38
CA ARG A 17 -6.23 -7.75 -7.02
C ARG A 17 -6.75 -6.32 -6.78
N ASN A 18 -6.54 -5.43 -7.75
CA ASN A 18 -6.91 -4.00 -7.68
C ASN A 18 -6.20 -3.15 -6.59
N THR A 19 -5.33 -3.76 -5.78
CA THR A 19 -4.54 -3.07 -4.76
C THR A 19 -3.41 -2.29 -5.42
N ARG A 20 -3.28 -1.03 -5.04
CA ARG A 20 -2.23 -0.12 -5.47
C ARG A 20 -1.11 -0.07 -4.43
N ARG A 21 0.12 0.19 -4.88
CA ARG A 21 1.31 0.24 -4.02
C ARG A 21 2.02 1.58 -4.11
N ALA A 22 2.07 2.30 -2.99
CA ALA A 22 2.86 3.53 -2.86
C ALA A 22 4.12 3.27 -2.02
N ILE A 23 5.29 3.66 -2.54
CA ILE A 23 6.58 3.51 -1.85
C ILE A 23 6.82 4.76 -1.01
N ILE A 24 7.09 4.59 0.29
CA ILE A 24 7.41 5.71 1.18
C ILE A 24 8.89 6.04 1.07
N HIS A 25 9.20 7.32 0.87
CA HIS A 25 10.57 7.83 0.74
C HIS A 25 11.46 7.59 1.99
N ARG A 26 10.87 7.46 3.18
CA ARG A 26 11.63 7.25 4.43
C ARG A 26 11.64 5.77 4.80
N PHE A 27 12.68 5.08 4.32
CA PHE A 27 13.16 3.72 4.63
C PHE A 27 12.11 2.59 4.66
N PRO A 28 12.28 1.55 3.84
CA PRO A 28 11.47 1.31 2.65
C PRO A 28 10.09 0.76 3.04
N PHE A 29 9.21 1.56 3.63
CA PHE A 29 7.82 1.13 3.78
C PHE A 29 7.08 1.21 2.45
N CYS A 30 6.14 0.30 2.24
CA CYS A 30 5.18 0.30 1.14
C CYS A 30 3.78 0.31 1.73
N VAL A 31 2.94 1.23 1.25
CA VAL A 31 1.50 1.27 1.56
C VAL A 31 0.75 0.56 0.44
N TYR A 32 -0.04 -0.43 0.82
CA TYR A 32 -0.96 -1.14 -0.07
C TYR A 32 -2.37 -0.65 0.24
N TYR A 33 -3.08 -0.19 -0.78
CA TYR A 33 -4.41 0.37 -0.61
C TYR A 33 -5.33 0.07 -1.80
N LEU A 34 -6.64 0.08 -1.54
CA LEU A 34 -7.70 0.00 -2.52
C LEU A 34 -8.35 1.37 -2.67
N VAL A 35 -8.90 1.64 -3.86
CA VAL A 35 -9.69 2.84 -4.13
C VAL A 35 -11.11 2.37 -4.37
N GLU A 36 -11.96 2.61 -3.40
CA GLU A 36 -13.40 2.34 -3.47
C GLU A 36 -14.14 3.63 -3.86
N SER A 37 -15.44 3.54 -4.13
CA SER A 37 -16.22 4.67 -4.64
C SER A 37 -16.25 5.88 -3.70
N THR A 38 -16.19 5.65 -2.38
CA THR A 38 -16.30 6.70 -1.36
C THR A 38 -15.09 6.80 -0.44
N GLU A 39 -14.13 5.88 -0.53
CA GLU A 39 -13.03 5.80 0.42
C GLU A 39 -11.77 5.14 -0.15
N ILE A 40 -10.68 5.29 0.62
CA ILE A 40 -9.41 4.62 0.37
C ILE A 40 -9.15 3.67 1.52
N VAL A 41 -9.11 2.38 1.23
CA VAL A 41 -8.89 1.34 2.23
C VAL A 41 -7.42 0.96 2.24
N VAL A 42 -6.70 1.27 3.32
CA VAL A 42 -5.31 0.82 3.52
C VAL A 42 -5.33 -0.61 4.04
N VAL A 43 -4.91 -1.56 3.20
CA VAL A 43 -4.93 -3.00 3.54
C VAL A 43 -3.65 -3.46 4.23
N ALA A 44 -2.52 -2.81 3.94
CA ALA A 44 -1.25 -3.15 4.58
C ALA A 44 -0.22 -2.02 4.51
N VAL A 45 0.63 -1.95 5.53
CA VAL A 45 1.88 -1.17 5.52
C VAL A 45 3.03 -2.14 5.78
N MET A 46 3.92 -2.31 4.81
CA MET A 46 4.97 -3.33 4.86
C MET A 46 6.37 -2.74 4.76
N HIS A 47 7.30 -3.25 5.57
CA HIS A 47 8.72 -2.93 5.44
C HIS A 47 9.33 -3.72 4.28
N GLY A 48 9.77 -3.02 3.24
CA GLY A 48 10.24 -3.57 1.97
C GLY A 48 11.52 -4.39 2.05
N SER A 49 12.32 -4.25 3.11
CA SER A 49 13.48 -5.14 3.34
C SER A 49 13.11 -6.47 4.02
N ARG A 50 11.88 -6.63 4.52
CA ARG A 50 11.45 -7.87 5.19
C ARG A 50 10.82 -8.82 4.18
N SER A 51 11.15 -10.11 4.30
CA SER A 51 10.54 -11.16 3.46
C SER A 51 9.01 -11.14 3.58
N PRO A 52 8.28 -11.11 2.45
CA PRO A 52 6.82 -11.20 2.44
C PRO A 52 6.27 -12.49 3.04
N HIS A 53 7.07 -13.54 3.21
CA HIS A 53 6.59 -14.78 3.82
C HIS A 53 6.28 -14.63 5.32
N ARG A 54 6.84 -13.61 5.97
CA ARG A 54 6.75 -13.42 7.43
C ARG A 54 5.37 -12.95 7.91
N TRP A 55 4.56 -12.31 7.07
CA TRP A 55 3.20 -11.91 7.47
C TRP A 55 2.18 -13.04 7.30
N LYS A 56 2.43 -13.96 6.37
CA LYS A 56 1.57 -15.14 6.14
C LYS A 56 1.55 -16.10 7.34
N SER A 57 2.55 -16.02 8.21
CA SER A 57 2.66 -16.83 9.43
C SER A 57 2.09 -16.14 10.67
N ARG A 58 1.44 -14.97 10.54
CA ARG A 58 0.79 -14.31 11.67
C ARG A 58 -0.65 -14.82 11.75
N THR A 59 -0.96 -15.54 12.82
CA THR A 59 -2.32 -15.89 13.24
C THR A 59 -3.02 -14.68 13.88
#